data_AF-A0AAV5F998-F1
#
_entry.id   AF-A0AAV5F998-F1
#
_cell.length_a   1.000
_cell.length_b   1.000
_cell.length_c   1.000
_cell.angle_alpha   90.00
_cell.angle_beta   90.00
_cell.angle_gamma   90.00
#
_symmetry.space_group_name_H-M   'P 1'
#
loop_
_entity.id
_entity.type
_entity.pdbx_description
1 polymer ?
#
loop_
_entity_poly.entity_id
_entity_poly.type
_entity_poly.pdbx_seq_one_letter_code
_entity_poly.pdbx_strand_id
1 'polypeptide(L)'
;MGRVGEKLDIDFVISTGDNFYETGLTGVDDQAFELSFTNIYTAESLQKPWYLEIVDFFFVDTTPFQLKYWTHPKGDHYDWREVAPRGKYISNLLKELDVAMKKSTAKWKIAVGHHTMRSVSDHGDTTELVQLLLPVLKDNGIDFYINGHDHCLEHISSRDR
;
A
#
# COMPACT_ATOMS: atom_id res chain seq x y z
N MET A 1 12.12 8.80 -12.86
CA MET A 1 11.14 9.50 -12.00
C MET A 1 11.44 10.99 -11.88
N GLY A 2 12.60 11.43 -11.38
CA GLY A 2 12.93 12.86 -11.17
C GLY A 2 12.66 13.79 -12.37
N ARG A 3 13.18 13.47 -13.57
CA ARG A 3 12.90 14.25 -14.81
C ARG A 3 11.42 14.40 -15.14
N VAL A 4 10.61 13.38 -14.85
CA VAL A 4 9.15 13.42 -15.10
C VAL A 4 8.47 14.22 -14.00
N GLY A 5 8.89 14.05 -12.74
CA GLY A 5 8.38 14.82 -11.60
C GLY A 5 8.61 16.32 -11.77
N GLU A 6 9.79 16.73 -12.22
CA GLU A 6 10.10 18.12 -12.57
C GLU A 6 9.24 18.61 -13.73
N LYS A 7 9.16 17.85 -14.82
CA LYS A 7 8.38 18.24 -16.01
C LYS A 7 6.89 18.40 -15.72
N LEU A 8 6.33 17.56 -14.84
CA LEU A 8 4.91 17.59 -14.47
C LEU A 8 4.63 18.47 -13.25
N ASP A 9 5.67 19.02 -12.61
CA ASP A 9 5.59 19.76 -11.33
C ASP A 9 4.72 19.06 -10.29
N ILE A 10 5.09 17.81 -9.96
CA ILE A 10 4.33 17.00 -9.01
C ILE A 10 4.48 17.50 -7.57
N ASP A 11 3.41 17.37 -6.79
CA ASP A 11 3.38 17.75 -5.37
C ASP A 11 3.92 16.66 -4.44
N PHE A 12 3.77 15.37 -4.79
CA PHE A 12 4.23 14.25 -3.96
C PHE A 12 4.39 12.96 -4.79
N VAL A 13 5.04 11.95 -4.18
CA VAL A 13 5.17 10.59 -4.70
C VAL A 13 4.62 9.61 -3.67
N ILE A 14 3.89 8.59 -4.13
CA ILE A 14 3.40 7.48 -3.30
C ILE A 14 4.17 6.22 -3.70
N SER A 15 4.78 5.56 -2.72
CA SER A 15 5.32 4.21 -2.88
C SER A 15 4.29 3.17 -2.44
N THR A 16 4.18 2.07 -3.17
CA THR A 16 3.24 0.96 -2.92
C THR A 16 3.93 -0.25 -2.29
N GLY A 17 5.01 -0.06 -1.55
CA GLY A 17 5.75 -1.15 -0.90
C GLY A 17 6.95 -1.63 -1.72
N ASP A 18 7.57 -2.73 -1.25
CA ASP A 18 8.79 -3.28 -1.88
C ASP A 18 9.94 -2.27 -2.00
N ASN A 19 10.12 -1.48 -0.95
CA ASN A 19 11.12 -0.41 -0.93
C ASN A 19 12.56 -0.94 -0.81
N PHE A 20 12.74 -2.10 -0.18
CA PHE A 20 14.05 -2.65 0.17
C PHE A 20 14.11 -4.15 -0.12
N TYR A 21 14.83 -4.53 -1.16
CA TYR A 21 15.09 -5.92 -1.55
C TYR A 21 16.48 -6.37 -1.10
N GLU A 22 16.73 -7.66 -0.85
CA GLU A 22 15.80 -8.82 -0.99
C GLU A 22 15.09 -9.19 0.32
N THR A 23 15.61 -8.77 1.48
CA THR A 23 15.12 -9.18 2.81
C THR A 23 14.67 -8.02 3.69
N GLY A 24 14.40 -6.85 3.11
CA GLY A 24 14.04 -5.65 3.86
C GLY A 24 15.18 -5.04 4.67
N LEU A 25 14.83 -4.19 5.63
CA LEU A 25 15.76 -3.58 6.57
C LEU A 25 15.89 -4.44 7.84
N THR A 26 17.09 -4.49 8.41
CA THR A 26 17.41 -5.23 9.64
C THR A 26 17.25 -4.41 10.92
N GLY A 27 17.08 -3.09 10.81
CA GLY A 27 16.92 -2.18 11.94
C GLY A 27 16.82 -0.72 11.52
N VAL A 28 16.69 0.18 12.50
CA VAL A 28 16.55 1.63 12.27
C VAL A 28 17.83 2.29 11.73
N ASP A 29 18.98 1.66 11.96
CA ASP A 29 20.30 2.15 11.50
C ASP A 29 20.80 1.39 10.26
N ASP A 30 19.93 0.67 9.56
CA ASP A 30 20.31 -0.12 8.39
C ASP A 30 20.68 0.80 7.20
N GLN A 31 21.91 0.68 6.72
CA GLN A 31 22.43 1.47 5.61
C GLN A 31 21.65 1.27 4.30
N ALA A 32 20.94 0.15 4.13
CA ALA A 32 20.06 -0.06 2.98
C ALA A 32 18.98 1.03 2.86
N PHE A 33 18.58 1.67 3.97
CA PHE A 33 17.70 2.83 3.94
C PHE A 33 18.31 4.00 3.17
N GLU A 34 19.54 4.38 3.51
CA GLU A 34 20.23 5.48 2.82
C GLU A 34 20.54 5.14 1.37
N LEU A 35 21.05 3.93 1.12
CA LEU A 35 21.51 3.50 -0.20
C LEU A 35 20.38 3.31 -1.21
N SER A 36 19.22 2.82 -0.77
CA SER A 36 18.10 2.47 -1.66
C SER A 36 16.96 3.51 -1.64
N PHE A 37 16.97 4.44 -0.69
CA PHE A 37 15.95 5.48 -0.60
C PHE A 37 16.54 6.89 -0.59
N THR A 38 17.19 7.32 0.50
CA THR A 38 17.61 8.72 0.68
C THR A 38 18.55 9.20 -0.41
N ASN A 39 19.53 8.39 -0.81
CA ASN A 39 20.52 8.75 -1.84
C ASN A 39 19.99 8.64 -3.27
N ILE A 40 18.83 7.99 -3.47
CA ILE A 40 18.21 7.82 -4.80
C ILE A 40 17.22 8.94 -5.09
N TYR A 41 16.41 9.33 -4.10
CA TYR A 41 15.31 10.31 -4.25
C TYR A 41 15.70 11.73 -3.84
N THR A 42 16.88 12.20 -4.27
CA THR A 42 17.45 13.51 -3.88
C THR A 42 16.97 14.71 -4.71
N ALA A 43 16.18 14.50 -5.77
CA ALA A 43 15.74 15.57 -6.66
C ALA A 43 14.85 16.59 -5.93
N GLU A 44 15.13 17.89 -6.08
CA GLU A 44 14.38 18.98 -5.43
C GLU A 44 12.87 18.94 -5.75
N SER A 45 12.50 18.48 -6.95
CA SER A 45 11.10 18.28 -7.35
C SER A 45 10.33 17.30 -6.46
N LEU A 46 11.02 16.50 -5.65
CA LEU A 46 10.42 15.52 -4.74
C LEU A 46 10.33 16.03 -3.28
N GLN A 47 10.84 17.24 -2.99
CA GLN A 47 10.93 17.80 -1.64
C GLN A 47 9.90 18.93 -1.44
N LYS A 48 8.61 18.59 -1.32
CA LYS A 48 7.48 19.57 -1.31
C LYS A 48 6.62 19.49 -0.03
N PRO A 49 6.06 20.62 0.46
CA PRO A 49 5.11 20.65 1.58
C PRO A 49 3.66 20.29 1.18
N TRP A 50 2.84 19.87 2.15
CA TRP A 50 1.52 19.26 1.93
C TRP A 50 0.36 20.22 2.16
N TYR A 51 -0.69 20.15 1.33
CA TYR A 51 -1.97 20.85 1.52
C TYR A 51 -3.13 19.83 1.38
N LEU A 52 -3.83 19.52 2.48
CA LEU A 52 -4.83 18.45 2.55
C LEU A 52 -6.23 19.00 2.86
N GLU A 53 -7.03 19.27 1.84
CA GLU A 53 -8.49 19.41 2.00
C GLU A 53 -9.31 18.68 0.91
N ILE A 54 -8.67 18.15 -0.14
CA ILE A 54 -9.35 17.58 -1.32
C ILE A 54 -9.32 16.04 -1.35
N VAL A 55 -8.24 15.42 -0.84
CA VAL A 55 -7.98 13.99 -0.95
C VAL A 55 -7.53 13.44 0.40
N ASP A 56 -8.08 12.30 0.80
CA ASP A 56 -7.55 11.49 1.91
C ASP A 56 -6.93 10.19 1.37
N PHE A 57 -5.72 9.90 1.86
CA PHE A 57 -5.00 8.66 1.58
C PHE A 57 -5.06 7.72 2.78
N PHE A 58 -5.50 6.48 2.54
CA PHE A 58 -5.57 5.42 3.54
C PHE A 58 -4.51 4.37 3.23
N PHE A 59 -3.41 4.39 3.99
CA PHE A 59 -2.35 3.40 3.86
C PHE A 59 -2.73 2.14 4.64
N VAL A 60 -2.82 1.01 3.95
CA VAL A 60 -3.29 -0.26 4.49
C VAL A 60 -2.15 -1.27 4.48
N ASP A 61 -1.77 -1.78 5.64
CA ASP A 61 -0.86 -2.93 5.71
C ASP A 61 -1.59 -4.17 5.17
N THR A 62 -1.15 -4.62 4.00
CA THR A 62 -1.74 -5.75 3.28
C THR A 62 -0.97 -7.05 3.55
N THR A 63 0.20 -6.99 4.19
CA THR A 63 1.06 -8.16 4.44
C THR A 63 0.36 -9.24 5.28
N PRO A 64 -0.35 -8.90 6.37
CA PRO A 64 -1.06 -9.89 7.17
C PRO A 64 -2.21 -10.58 6.41
N PHE A 65 -2.77 -9.95 5.37
CA PHE A 65 -3.85 -10.53 4.58
C PHE A 65 -3.37 -11.72 3.75
N GLN A 66 -2.10 -11.74 3.33
CA GLN A 66 -1.56 -12.78 2.46
C GLN A 66 -1.34 -14.10 3.23
N LEU A 67 -2.38 -14.96 3.32
CA LEU A 67 -2.35 -16.19 4.14
C LEU A 67 -1.20 -17.13 3.78
N LYS A 68 -0.80 -17.16 2.50
CA LYS A 68 0.32 -17.99 2.04
C LYS A 68 1.62 -17.63 2.76
N TYR A 69 1.85 -16.38 3.18
CA TYR A 69 3.06 -16.00 3.93
C TYR A 69 3.06 -16.58 5.35
N TRP A 70 1.89 -16.80 5.94
CA TRP A 70 1.76 -17.39 7.27
C TRP A 70 1.88 -18.91 7.26
N THR A 71 1.38 -19.54 6.19
CA THR A 71 1.17 -21.00 6.15
C THR A 71 2.17 -21.72 5.25
N HIS A 72 2.70 -21.04 4.24
CA HIS A 72 3.58 -21.60 3.22
C HIS A 72 4.64 -20.58 2.77
N PRO A 73 5.50 -20.08 3.69
CA PRO A 73 6.47 -19.02 3.39
C PRO A 73 7.62 -19.46 2.46
N LYS A 74 7.61 -20.70 1.97
CA LYS A 74 8.73 -21.31 1.22
C LYS A 74 10.03 -21.19 2.01
N GLY A 75 11.02 -20.47 1.50
CA GLY A 75 12.32 -20.24 2.14
C GLY A 75 12.40 -18.94 2.95
N ASP A 76 11.33 -18.15 2.97
CA ASP A 76 11.33 -16.86 3.64
C ASP A 76 11.05 -17.03 5.14
N HIS A 77 11.64 -16.14 5.93
CA HIS A 77 11.42 -16.05 7.36
C HIS A 77 10.76 -14.71 7.70
N TYR A 78 9.48 -14.75 8.05
CA TYR A 78 8.71 -13.57 8.42
C TYR A 78 8.62 -13.42 9.94
N ASP A 79 8.83 -12.20 10.43
CA ASP A 79 8.57 -11.84 11.82
C ASP A 79 7.14 -11.34 12.01
N TRP A 80 6.33 -12.16 12.68
CA TRP A 80 4.91 -11.88 12.90
C TRP A 80 4.61 -11.27 14.28
N ARG A 81 5.61 -10.96 15.11
CA ARG A 81 5.40 -10.55 16.52
C ARG A 81 4.44 -9.38 16.67
N GLU A 82 4.55 -8.37 15.79
CA GLU A 82 3.74 -7.14 15.86
C GLU A 82 2.36 -7.26 15.18
N VAL A 83 2.13 -8.32 14.41
CA VAL A 83 0.88 -8.53 13.65
C VAL A 83 0.14 -9.82 14.03
N ALA A 84 0.67 -10.56 15.00
CA ALA A 84 0.02 -11.73 15.60
C ALA A 84 -0.84 -11.33 16.81
N PRO A 85 -1.99 -11.98 17.04
CA PRO A 85 -2.62 -12.99 16.19
C PRO A 85 -3.26 -12.39 14.92
N ARG A 86 -2.97 -12.99 13.76
CA ARG A 86 -3.38 -12.52 12.42
C ARG A 86 -4.84 -12.04 12.35
N GLY A 87 -5.78 -12.88 12.81
CA GLY A 87 -7.21 -12.57 12.73
C GLY A 87 -7.61 -11.36 13.57
N LYS A 88 -7.01 -11.20 14.76
CA LYS A 88 -7.25 -10.04 15.63
C LYS A 88 -6.67 -8.77 15.02
N TYR A 89 -5.47 -8.85 14.46
CA TYR A 89 -4.83 -7.72 13.78
C TYR A 89 -5.66 -7.24 12.59
N ILE A 90 -6.01 -8.15 11.67
CA ILE A 90 -6.83 -7.83 10.49
C ILE A 90 -8.19 -7.25 10.91
N SER A 91 -8.85 -7.84 11.91
CA SER A 91 -10.14 -7.33 12.39
C SER A 91 -10.05 -5.91 12.97
N ASN A 92 -8.98 -5.61 13.72
CA ASN A 92 -8.77 -4.27 14.27
C ASN A 92 -8.45 -3.27 13.15
N LEU A 93 -7.56 -3.64 12.22
CA LEU A 93 -7.20 -2.82 11.07
C LEU A 93 -8.45 -2.42 10.27
N LEU A 94 -9.30 -3.39 9.91
CA LEU A 94 -10.51 -3.13 9.12
C LEU A 94 -11.49 -2.21 9.87
N LYS A 95 -11.60 -2.37 11.18
CA LYS A 95 -12.45 -1.51 12.03
C LYS A 95 -11.91 -0.08 12.10
N GLU A 96 -10.61 0.09 12.28
CA GLU A 96 -9.97 1.41 12.34
C GLU A 96 -10.05 2.12 10.99
N LEU A 97 -9.83 1.38 9.90
CA LEU A 97 -10.01 1.88 8.53
C LEU A 97 -11.44 2.34 8.28
N ASP A 98 -12.45 1.53 8.62
CA ASP A 98 -13.86 1.89 8.48
C ASP A 98 -14.19 3.19 9.26
N VAL A 99 -13.73 3.29 10.51
CA VAL A 99 -13.92 4.50 11.33
C VAL A 99 -13.24 5.72 10.70
N ALA A 100 -12.03 5.57 10.17
CA ALA A 100 -11.29 6.66 9.53
C ALA A 100 -11.99 7.12 8.23
N MET A 101 -12.40 6.20 7.38
CA MET A 101 -13.08 6.52 6.11
C MET A 101 -14.46 7.14 6.31
N LYS A 102 -15.20 6.75 7.36
CA LYS A 102 -16.50 7.37 7.73
C LYS A 102 -16.34 8.80 8.24
N LYS A 103 -15.22 9.12 8.88
CA LYS A 103 -14.91 10.48 9.34
C LYS A 103 -14.44 11.39 8.23
N SER A 104 -13.87 10.82 7.17
CA SER A 104 -13.35 11.57 6.03
C SER A 104 -14.48 12.23 5.24
N THR A 105 -14.39 13.56 5.14
CA THR A 105 -15.21 14.41 4.28
C THR A 105 -14.49 14.78 2.98
N ALA A 106 -13.32 14.19 2.71
CA ALA A 106 -12.55 14.48 1.51
C ALA A 106 -13.34 14.11 0.25
N LYS A 107 -13.12 14.89 -0.81
CA LYS A 107 -13.78 14.66 -2.10
C LYS A 107 -13.32 13.36 -2.75
N TRP A 108 -12.04 13.03 -2.59
CA TRP A 108 -11.45 11.79 -3.08
C TRP A 108 -10.90 10.96 -1.93
N LYS A 109 -11.16 9.66 -1.96
CA LYS A 109 -10.61 8.69 -1.02
C LYS A 109 -9.80 7.66 -1.78
N ILE A 110 -8.52 7.59 -1.47
CA ILE A 110 -7.57 6.69 -2.14
C ILE A 110 -6.97 5.75 -1.10
N ALA A 111 -7.12 4.45 -1.34
CA ALA A 111 -6.50 3.43 -0.51
C ALA A 111 -5.21 2.96 -1.17
N VAL A 112 -4.15 2.85 -0.40
CA VAL A 112 -2.83 2.44 -0.88
C VAL A 112 -2.42 1.20 -0.09
N GLY A 113 -2.09 0.13 -0.80
CA GLY A 113 -1.56 -1.10 -0.23
C GLY A 113 -0.46 -1.67 -1.12
N HIS A 114 0.19 -2.74 -0.68
CA HIS A 114 1.21 -3.40 -1.49
C HIS A 114 0.63 -4.48 -2.39
N HIS A 115 -0.16 -5.39 -1.81
CA HIS A 115 -0.66 -6.58 -2.50
C HIS A 115 -1.82 -6.28 -3.45
N THR A 116 -2.04 -7.19 -4.38
CA THR A 116 -3.01 -7.05 -5.47
C THR A 116 -4.45 -7.27 -5.01
N MET A 117 -5.28 -6.25 -5.16
CA MET A 117 -6.73 -6.42 -5.04
C MET A 117 -7.29 -7.12 -6.29
N ARG A 118 -6.81 -6.71 -7.47
CA ARG A 118 -7.07 -7.33 -8.76
C ARG A 118 -5.78 -7.34 -9.57
N SER A 119 -5.47 -8.44 -10.23
CA SER A 119 -4.34 -8.53 -11.17
C SER A 119 -4.53 -9.65 -12.19
N VAL A 120 -4.06 -9.42 -13.42
CA VAL A 120 -3.98 -10.46 -14.46
C VAL A 120 -2.54 -11.00 -14.68
N SER A 121 -1.61 -10.62 -13.80
CA SER A 121 -0.21 -11.04 -13.81
C SER A 121 0.05 -12.24 -12.88
N ASP A 122 1.32 -12.53 -12.62
CA ASP A 122 1.80 -13.75 -11.97
C ASP A 122 1.25 -13.95 -10.54
N HIS A 123 1.05 -12.87 -9.78
CA HIS A 123 0.54 -12.99 -8.42
C HIS A 123 -0.99 -13.14 -8.36
N GLY A 124 -1.71 -12.64 -9.38
CA GLY A 124 -3.17 -12.66 -9.45
C GLY A 124 -3.85 -11.90 -8.31
N ASP A 125 -5.12 -12.21 -8.04
CA ASP A 125 -5.87 -11.58 -6.95
C ASP A 125 -5.47 -12.13 -5.56
N THR A 126 -5.21 -11.26 -4.59
CA THR A 126 -5.16 -11.66 -3.18
C THR A 126 -6.58 -11.90 -2.67
N THR A 127 -6.94 -13.18 -2.51
CA THR A 127 -8.30 -13.62 -2.12
C THR A 127 -8.78 -12.95 -0.83
N GLU A 128 -7.92 -12.81 0.16
CA GLU A 128 -8.28 -12.20 1.45
C GLU A 128 -8.55 -10.70 1.34
N LEU A 129 -7.86 -9.98 0.44
CA LEU A 129 -8.17 -8.58 0.19
C LEU A 129 -9.54 -8.45 -0.48
N VAL A 130 -9.83 -9.30 -1.46
CA VAL A 130 -11.13 -9.33 -2.14
C VAL A 130 -12.27 -9.66 -1.18
N GLN A 131 -12.06 -10.57 -0.23
CA GLN A 131 -13.10 -11.02 0.70
C GLN A 131 -13.27 -10.10 1.90
N LEU A 132 -12.20 -9.51 2.41
CA LEU A 132 -12.21 -8.79 3.70
C LEU A 132 -12.06 -7.28 3.55
N LEU A 133 -11.14 -6.81 2.69
CA LEU A 133 -10.85 -5.39 2.54
C LEU A 133 -11.78 -4.70 1.53
N LEU A 134 -11.99 -5.32 0.36
CA LEU A 134 -12.80 -4.73 -0.71
C LEU A 134 -14.21 -4.33 -0.26
N PRO A 135 -14.94 -5.11 0.55
CA PRO A 135 -16.26 -4.70 1.04
C PRO A 135 -16.18 -3.43 1.88
N VAL A 136 -15.22 -3.32 2.81
CA VAL A 136 -15.04 -2.14 3.65
C VAL A 136 -14.73 -0.90 2.81
N LEU A 137 -13.87 -1.03 1.80
CA LEU A 137 -13.54 0.09 0.91
C LEU A 137 -14.76 0.53 0.08
N LYS A 138 -15.53 -0.43 -0.45
CA LYS A 138 -16.76 -0.14 -1.23
C LYS A 138 -17.84 0.52 -0.37
N ASP A 139 -18.10 -0.02 0.82
CA ASP A 139 -19.11 0.50 1.76
C ASP A 139 -18.80 1.94 2.19
N ASN A 140 -17.53 2.34 2.14
CA ASN A 140 -17.06 3.67 2.50
C ASN A 140 -16.79 4.60 1.30
N GLY A 141 -17.19 4.19 0.09
CA GLY A 141 -17.12 5.01 -1.13
C GLY A 141 -15.69 5.31 -1.57
N ILE A 142 -14.82 4.30 -1.63
CA ILE A 142 -13.47 4.47 -2.17
C ILE A 142 -13.51 4.85 -3.66
N ASP A 143 -12.60 5.72 -4.10
CA ASP A 143 -12.44 6.07 -5.52
C ASP A 143 -11.39 5.21 -6.21
N PHE A 144 -10.25 5.01 -5.55
CA PHE A 144 -9.13 4.24 -6.09
C PHE A 144 -8.49 3.35 -5.02
N TYR A 145 -8.06 2.17 -5.46
CA TYR A 145 -7.10 1.34 -4.74
C TYR A 145 -5.84 1.26 -5.60
N ILE A 146 -4.69 1.66 -5.03
CA ILE A 146 -3.40 1.68 -5.72
C ILE A 146 -2.48 0.66 -5.04
N ASN A 147 -1.86 -0.22 -5.82
CA ASN A 147 -0.96 -1.25 -5.33
C ASN A 147 0.20 -1.55 -6.29
N GLY A 148 1.18 -2.28 -5.78
CA GLY A 148 2.29 -2.85 -6.54
C GLY A 148 2.21 -4.37 -6.53
N HIS A 149 3.28 -5.01 -6.03
CA HIS A 149 3.49 -6.47 -5.94
C HIS A 149 3.72 -7.16 -7.29
N ASP A 150 2.86 -6.93 -8.27
CA ASP A 150 3.14 -7.34 -9.64
C ASP A 150 4.08 -6.34 -10.32
N HIS A 151 5.13 -6.85 -10.96
CA HIS A 151 6.15 -6.03 -11.62
C HIS A 151 5.71 -5.60 -13.04
N CYS A 152 4.49 -5.08 -13.14
CA CYS A 152 3.87 -4.58 -14.37
C CYS A 152 2.95 -3.38 -14.06
N LEU A 153 2.38 -2.76 -15.11
CA LEU A 153 1.44 -1.66 -14.99
C LEU A 153 0.06 -2.11 -15.45
N GLU A 154 -0.94 -1.97 -14.59
CA GLU A 154 -2.32 -2.36 -14.87
C GLU A 154 -3.31 -1.27 -14.44
N HIS A 155 -4.45 -1.17 -15.13
CA HIS A 155 -5.59 -0.36 -14.74
C HIS A 155 -6.87 -1.18 -14.90
N ILE A 156 -7.48 -1.53 -13.77
CA ILE A 156 -8.65 -2.40 -13.70
C ILE A 156 -9.80 -1.62 -13.06
N SER A 157 -10.95 -1.57 -13.74
CA SER A 157 -12.16 -0.90 -13.25
C SER A 157 -13.30 -1.88 -13.09
N SER A 158 -14.04 -1.80 -11.97
CA SER A 158 -15.36 -2.45 -11.89
C SER A 158 -16.43 -1.60 -12.58
N ARG A 159 -17.43 -2.29 -13.15
CA ARG A 159 -18.66 -1.67 -13.67
C ARG A 159 -19.75 -1.53 -12.61
N ASP A 160 -19.52 -2.05 -11.40
CA ASP A 160 -20.43 -1.91 -10.27
C ASP A 160 -20.28 -0.49 -9.69
N ARG A 161 -20.96 0.48 -10.31
CA ARG A 161 -21.18 1.82 -9.74
C ARG A 161 -22.67 2.07 -9.63
#